data_AF-A0A914E5Q8-F1
#
_entry.id   AF-A0A914E5Q8-F1
#
_cell.length_a   1.000
_cell.length_b   1.000
_cell.length_c   1.000
_cell.angle_alpha   90.00
_cell.angle_beta   90.00
_cell.angle_gamma   90.00
#
_symmetry.space_group_name_H-M   'P 1'
#
loop_
_entity.id
_entity.type
_entity.pdbx_description
1 polymer ?
#
loop_
_entity_poly.entity_id
_entity_poly.type
_entity_poly.pdbx_seq_one_letter_code
_entity_poly.pdbx_strand_id
1 'polypeptide(L)'
;MAAPLSKDLRNKHNVRSMPIRADDEVTVTRGHYKGNAGRVIRVYRKKYVIHVDKITREKANGATTHIGIHPSNVQITKLKMDKDRRSLIERKSEGRTRVTGVLKGKHTEETIED
;
A
#
# COMPACT_ATOMS: atom_id res chain seq x y z
N MET A 1 6.32 7.37 2.81
CA MET A 1 5.54 6.28 3.45
C MET A 1 4.41 5.83 2.52
N ALA A 2 4.69 4.85 1.65
CA ALA A 2 3.71 4.25 0.74
C ALA A 2 3.71 2.73 0.90
N ALA A 3 2.57 2.10 0.61
CA ALA A 3 2.41 0.65 0.63
C ALA A 3 1.89 0.11 -0.71
N PRO A 4 2.26 -1.12 -1.08
CA PRO A 4 1.68 -1.81 -2.21
C PRO A 4 0.16 -2.03 -2.03
N LEU A 5 -0.59 -1.92 -3.12
CA LEU A 5 -2.01 -2.28 -3.14
C LEU A 5 -2.19 -3.82 -3.27
N SER A 6 -3.34 -4.33 -2.84
CA SER A 6 -3.82 -5.69 -3.16
C SER A 6 -3.97 -5.90 -4.66
N LYS A 7 -3.96 -7.15 -5.13
CA LYS A 7 -4.10 -7.44 -6.58
C LYS A 7 -5.41 -6.86 -7.12
N ASP A 8 -6.50 -6.99 -6.38
CA ASP A 8 -7.82 -6.49 -6.77
C ASP A 8 -7.83 -4.96 -6.91
N LEU A 9 -7.24 -4.25 -5.96
CA LEU A 9 -7.12 -2.79 -6.02
C LEU A 9 -6.17 -2.33 -7.15
N ARG A 10 -5.11 -3.10 -7.45
CA ARG A 10 -4.23 -2.80 -8.59
C ARG A 10 -4.98 -2.92 -9.90
N ASN A 11 -5.79 -3.96 -10.07
CA ASN A 11 -6.56 -4.17 -11.29
C ASN A 11 -7.63 -3.10 -11.44
N LYS A 12 -8.32 -2.75 -10.34
CA LYS A 12 -9.37 -1.72 -10.34
C LYS A 12 -8.85 -0.32 -10.66
N HIS A 13 -7.68 0.06 -10.13
CA HIS A 13 -7.18 1.43 -10.19
C HIS A 13 -5.95 1.61 -11.09
N ASN A 14 -5.40 0.53 -11.66
CA ASN A 14 -4.15 0.52 -12.44
C ASN A 14 -2.98 1.25 -11.74
N VAL A 15 -2.84 1.08 -10.42
CA VAL A 15 -1.75 1.70 -9.63
C VAL A 15 -1.11 0.64 -8.74
N ARG A 16 0.23 0.62 -8.65
CA ARG A 16 0.96 -0.40 -7.87
C ARG A 16 1.02 -0.11 -6.37
N SER A 17 1.12 1.16 -5.99
CA SER A 17 1.27 1.60 -4.60
C SER A 17 0.65 2.97 -4.31
N MET A 18 0.20 3.15 -3.07
CA MET A 18 -0.41 4.39 -2.59
C MET A 18 0.18 4.84 -1.25
N PRO A 19 0.23 6.15 -0.97
CA PRO A 19 0.49 6.65 0.37
C PRO A 19 -0.55 6.10 1.36
N ILE A 20 -0.10 5.61 2.52
CA ILE A 20 -1.01 5.13 3.56
C ILE A 20 -1.65 6.32 4.27
N ARG A 21 -2.96 6.23 4.53
CA ARG A 21 -3.72 7.14 5.39
C ARG A 21 -4.27 6.40 6.61
N ALA A 22 -4.66 7.17 7.62
CA ALA A 22 -5.51 6.64 8.69
C ALA A 22 -6.82 6.13 8.09
N ASP A 23 -7.37 5.08 8.68
CA ASP A 23 -8.57 4.36 8.27
C ASP A 23 -8.46 3.53 6.97
N ASP A 24 -7.28 3.45 6.33
CA ASP A 24 -7.05 2.42 5.32
C ASP A 24 -7.01 1.05 6.02
N GLU A 25 -7.58 0.02 5.39
CA GLU A 25 -7.39 -1.37 5.85
C GLU A 25 -6.14 -1.96 5.21
N VAL A 26 -5.35 -2.63 6.04
CA VAL A 26 -4.08 -3.22 5.63
C VAL A 26 -3.93 -4.65 6.15
N THR A 27 -3.23 -5.47 5.39
CA THR A 27 -2.75 -6.79 5.81
C THR A 27 -1.24 -6.78 5.90
N VAL A 28 -0.68 -7.32 6.97
CA VAL A 28 0.77 -7.45 7.14
C VAL A 28 1.28 -8.61 6.29
N THR A 29 2.30 -8.33 5.49
CA THR A 29 2.89 -9.29 4.54
C THR A 29 4.22 -9.87 5.00
N ARG A 30 4.93 -9.17 5.90
CA ARG A 30 6.27 -9.55 6.39
C ARG A 30 6.38 -9.36 7.89
N GLY A 31 7.25 -10.16 8.52
CA GLY A 31 7.56 -10.08 9.95
C GLY A 31 6.66 -10.97 10.81
N HIS A 32 6.77 -10.81 12.13
CA HIS A 32 6.10 -11.66 13.12
C HIS A 32 4.56 -11.63 13.02
N TYR A 33 3.99 -10.47 12.66
CA TYR A 33 2.54 -10.26 12.54
C TYR A 33 2.00 -10.55 11.14
N LYS A 34 2.73 -11.29 10.29
CA LYS A 34 2.31 -11.63 8.93
C LYS A 34 0.96 -12.37 8.94
N GLY A 35 0.07 -11.99 8.01
CA GLY A 35 -1.27 -12.55 7.88
C GLY A 35 -2.33 -11.76 8.63
N ASN A 36 -1.95 -10.99 9.66
CA ASN A 36 -2.90 -10.18 10.40
C ASN A 36 -3.38 -9.01 9.55
N ALA A 37 -4.69 -8.77 9.57
CA ALA A 37 -5.34 -7.64 8.94
C ALA A 37 -5.89 -6.69 9.99
N GLY A 38 -5.85 -5.39 9.70
CA GLY A 38 -6.38 -4.37 10.59
C GLY A 38 -6.47 -3.00 9.92
N ARG A 39 -7.21 -2.10 10.56
CA ARG A 39 -7.32 -0.71 10.15
C ARG A 39 -6.12 0.09 10.63
N VAL A 40 -5.60 1.00 9.82
CA VAL A 40 -4.53 1.92 10.25
C VAL A 40 -5.11 2.96 11.22
N ILE A 41 -4.67 2.94 12.47
CA ILE A 41 -5.10 3.89 13.50
C ILE A 41 -4.41 5.23 13.30
N ARG A 42 -3.08 5.20 13.12
CA ARG A 42 -2.27 6.42 13.00
C ARG A 42 -1.03 6.15 12.14
N VAL A 43 -0.68 7.16 11.35
CA VAL A 43 0.58 7.21 10.59
C VAL A 43 1.58 8.08 11.35
N TYR A 44 2.61 7.47 11.93
CA TYR A 44 3.60 8.19 12.72
C TYR A 44 4.84 8.53 11.91
N ARG A 45 4.76 9.66 11.20
CA ARG A 45 5.78 10.08 10.21
C ARG A 45 7.14 10.39 10.85
N LYS A 46 7.19 10.87 12.09
CA LYS A 46 8.46 11.17 12.80
C LYS A 46 9.33 9.92 13.00
N LYS A 47 8.71 8.77 13.25
CA LYS A 47 9.41 7.48 13.39
C LYS A 47 9.28 6.57 12.16
N TYR A 48 8.69 7.08 11.08
CA TYR A 48 8.47 6.34 9.83
C TYR A 48 7.75 4.98 10.00
N VAL A 49 6.81 4.90 10.95
CA VAL A 49 6.01 3.68 11.23
C VAL A 49 4.52 3.96 11.19
N ILE A 50 3.75 2.90 10.96
CA ILE A 50 2.28 2.90 11.08
C ILE A 50 1.86 2.07 12.28
N HIS A 51 0.77 2.48 12.92
CA HIS A 51 0.10 1.70 13.95
C HIS A 51 -1.18 1.12 13.38
N VAL A 52 -1.32 -0.19 13.47
CA VAL A 52 -2.44 -0.96 12.94
C VAL A 52 -3.24 -1.51 14.10
N ASP A 53 -4.56 -1.47 13.96
CA ASP A 53 -5.50 -2.04 14.91
C ASP A 53 -5.27 -3.54 15.10
N LYS A 54 -5.47 -4.03 16.32
CA LYS A 54 -5.21 -5.42 16.76
C LYS A 54 -3.75 -5.89 16.69
N ILE A 55 -2.82 -5.03 16.28
CA ILE A 55 -1.37 -5.31 16.34
C ILE A 55 -0.78 -4.63 17.57
N THR A 56 -0.94 -5.32 18.70
CA THR A 56 -0.54 -4.85 20.01
C THR A 56 0.41 -5.82 20.70
N ARG A 57 1.14 -5.31 21.68
CA ARG A 57 1.91 -6.10 22.64
C ARG A 57 1.57 -5.63 24.04
N GLU A 58 1.49 -6.57 24.96
CA GLU A 58 1.32 -6.31 26.38
C GLU A 58 2.65 -5.92 27.02
N LYS A 59 2.62 -4.91 27.89
CA LYS A 59 3.76 -4.51 28.73
C LYS A 59 3.74 -5.31 30.03
N ALA A 60 4.85 -5.32 30.77
CA ALA A 60 4.94 -5.97 32.08
C ALA A 60 3.91 -5.46 33.11
N ASN A 61 3.37 -4.25 32.92
CA ASN A 61 2.33 -3.68 33.77
C ASN A 61 0.89 -3.98 33.28
N GLY A 62 0.70 -4.92 32.35
CA GLY A 62 -0.60 -5.32 31.81
C GLY A 62 -1.19 -4.37 30.76
N ALA A 63 -0.60 -3.20 30.53
CA ALA A 63 -1.10 -2.25 29.54
C ALA A 63 -0.71 -2.67 28.11
N THR A 64 -1.65 -2.56 27.17
CA THR A 64 -1.39 -2.85 25.74
C THR A 64 -0.86 -1.63 25.00
N THR A 65 0.17 -1.83 24.17
CA THR A 65 0.67 -0.79 23.25
C THR A 65 0.68 -1.28 21.81
N HIS A 66 0.39 -0.37 20.88
CA HIS A 66 0.47 -0.66 19.46
C HIS A 66 1.92 -0.78 19.01
N ILE A 67 2.18 -1.76 18.16
CA ILE A 67 3.50 -1.97 17.58
C ILE A 67 3.61 -1.15 16.30
N GLY A 68 4.77 -0.56 16.07
CA GLY A 68 5.07 0.17 14.84
C GLY A 68 5.45 -0.81 13.74
N ILE A 69 4.75 -0.75 12.61
CA ILE A 69 5.08 -1.53 11.41
C ILE A 69 5.58 -0.58 10.32
N HIS A 70 6.57 -1.00 9.54
CA HIS A 70 7.01 -0.23 8.39
C HIS A 70 6.00 -0.37 7.22
N PRO A 71 5.61 0.73 6.55
CA PRO A 71 4.59 0.72 5.49
C PRO A 71 4.92 -0.21 4.30
N SER A 72 6.19 -0.52 4.02
CA SER A 72 6.54 -1.47 2.96
C SER A 72 6.22 -2.93 3.30
N ASN A 73 6.02 -3.23 4.58
CA ASN A 73 5.76 -4.59 5.08
C ASN A 73 4.26 -4.89 5.14
N VAL A 74 3.41 -3.94 4.76
CA VAL A 74 1.96 -4.10 4.67
C VAL A 74 1.49 -3.97 3.23
N GLN A 75 0.32 -4.55 2.97
CA GLN A 75 -0.42 -4.41 1.73
C GLN A 75 -1.78 -3.78 2.03
N ILE A 76 -2.17 -2.76 1.26
CA ILE A 76 -3.47 -2.11 1.43
C ILE A 76 -4.55 -2.98 0.79
N THR A 77 -5.57 -3.32 1.57
CA THR A 77 -6.72 -4.13 1.14
C THR A 77 -7.94 -3.28 0.83
N LYS A 78 -8.18 -2.21 1.61
CA LYS A 78 -9.22 -1.20 1.33
C LYS A 78 -8.68 0.21 1.52
N LEU A 79 -9.07 1.10 0.61
CA LEU A 79 -8.67 2.51 0.61
C LEU A 79 -9.80 3.36 1.18
N LYS A 80 -9.49 4.25 2.13
CA LYS A 80 -10.36 5.37 2.46
C LYS A 80 -10.34 6.39 1.32
N MET A 81 -11.49 6.57 0.67
CA MET A 81 -11.63 7.42 -0.51
C MET A 81 -12.08 8.83 -0.12
N ASP A 82 -11.26 9.82 -0.49
CA ASP A 82 -11.57 11.25 -0.43
C ASP A 82 -11.39 11.87 -1.83
N LYS A 83 -11.73 13.15 -2.00
CA LYS A 83 -11.63 13.87 -3.29
C LYS A 83 -10.18 13.84 -3.83
N ASP A 84 -9.21 14.13 -2.97
CA ASP A 84 -7.79 14.24 -3.33
C ASP A 84 -7.16 12.88 -3.62
N ARG A 85 -7.67 11.81 -3.01
CA ARG A 85 -7.23 10.44 -3.24
C ARG A 85 -7.73 9.96 -4.59
N ARG A 86 -8.96 10.31 -4.97
CA ARG A 86 -9.49 9.99 -6.31
C ARG A 86 -8.64 10.67 -7.39
N SER A 87 -8.41 11.98 -7.26
CA SER A 87 -7.56 12.72 -8.22
C SER A 87 -6.12 12.19 -8.25
N LEU A 88 -5.56 11.81 -7.09
CA LEU A 88 -4.23 11.20 -7.04
C LEU A 88 -4.18 9.83 -7.74
N ILE A 89 -5.20 9.00 -7.57
CA ILE A 89 -5.30 7.69 -8.23
C ILE A 89 -5.40 7.87 -9.73
N GLU A 90 -6.29 8.74 -10.20
CA GLU A 90 -6.51 9.04 -11.61
C GLU A 90 -5.22 9.51 -12.28
N ARG A 91 -4.57 10.54 -11.72
CA ARG A 91 -3.27 11.05 -12.21
C ARG A 91 -2.19 9.97 -12.28
N LYS A 92 -2.13 9.09 -11.27
CA LYS A 92 -1.16 7.98 -11.27
C LYS A 92 -1.50 6.89 -12.30
N SER A 93 -2.78 6.61 -12.47
CA SER A 93 -3.29 5.66 -13.46
C SER A 93 -2.96 6.13 -14.87
N GLU A 94 -3.27 7.38 -15.21
CA GLU A 94 -2.93 8.00 -16.49
C GLU A 94 -1.43 7.97 -16.77
N GLY A 95 -0.61 8.35 -15.77
CA GLY A 95 0.84 8.29 -15.86
C GLY A 95 1.34 6.88 -16.17
N ARG A 96 0.75 5.86 -15.54
CA ARG A 96 1.07 4.46 -15.82
C ARG A 96 0.62 4.06 -17.22
N THR A 97 -0.60 4.37 -17.62
CA THR A 97 -1.15 4.06 -18.95
C THR A 97 -0.28 4.64 -20.05
N ARG A 98 0.19 5.89 -19.90
CA ARG A 98 1.11 6.53 -20.84
C ARG A 98 2.42 5.78 -20.95
N VAL A 99 3.05 5.43 -19.82
CA VAL A 99 4.32 4.68 -19.82
C VAL A 99 4.11 3.28 -20.39
N THR A 100 3.06 2.58 -20.00
CA THR A 100 2.77 1.24 -20.53
C THR A 100 2.41 1.30 -22.00
N GLY A 101 1.69 2.33 -22.47
CA GLY A 101 1.34 2.52 -23.89
C GLY A 101 2.54 2.90 -24.75
N VAL A 102 3.42 3.76 -24.25
CA VAL A 102 4.71 4.11 -24.90
C VAL A 102 5.69 2.92 -24.92
N LEU A 103 5.60 2.01 -23.95
CA LEU A 103 6.39 0.78 -23.91
C LEU A 103 5.66 -0.44 -24.51
N LYS A 104 4.38 -0.31 -24.90
CA LYS A 104 3.59 -1.38 -25.56
C LYS A 104 3.97 -1.39 -27.03
N GLY A 105 5.12 -1.99 -27.32
CA GLY A 105 5.66 -2.09 -28.68
C GLY A 105 7.19 -2.09 -28.79
N LYS A 106 7.95 -2.03 -27.67
CA LYS A 106 9.42 -2.08 -27.75
C LYS A 106 10.02 -3.48 -27.96
N HIS A 107 9.17 -4.51 -28.02
CA HIS A 107 9.55 -5.84 -28.49
C HIS A 107 8.42 -6.33 -29.42
N THR A 108 8.45 -5.90 -30.67
CA THR A 108 7.82 -6.63 -31.78
C THR A 108 8.75 -7.77 -32.18
N GLU A 109 8.20 -8.86 -32.72
CA GLU A 109 8.97 -10.08 -33.08
C GLU A 109 10.19 -9.77 -33.98
N GLU A 110 10.10 -8.70 -34.79
CA GLU A 110 11.19 -8.15 -35.61
C GLU A 110 12.44 -7.68 -34.83
N THR A 111 12.32 -7.32 -33.55
CA THR A 111 13.47 -6.89 -32.71
C THR A 111 14.17 -8.04 -31.98
N ILE A 112 13.70 -9.28 -32.15
CA ILE A 112 14.25 -10.47 -31.49
C ILE A 112 15.17 -11.26 -32.44
N GLU A 113 15.13 -11.01 -33.74
CA GLU A 113 15.85 -11.79 -34.77
C GLU A 113 17.23 -11.23 -35.18
N ASP A 114 17.69 -10.11 -34.61
CA ASP A 114 19.05 -9.55 -34.81
C ASP A 114 20.02 -9.86 -33.64
#